data_AF-A0A1Y3BLN6-F1
#
_entry.id   AF-A0A1Y3BLN6-F1
#
_cell.length_a   1.000
_cell.length_b   1.000
_cell.length_c   1.000
_cell.angle_alpha   90.00
_cell.angle_beta   90.00
_cell.angle_gamma   90.00
#
_symmetry.space_group_name_H-M   'P 1'
#
loop_
_entity.id
_entity.type
_entity.pdbx_description
1 polymer ?
#
loop_
_entity_poly.entity_id
_entity_poly.type
_entity_poly.pdbx_seq_one_letter_code
_entity_poly.pdbx_strand_id
1 'polypeptide(L)' 'MAANEKKRSAKTIVSLIDTNSIILNHPEDEENRKRFIYDRIFWSHDGFTEAQNGLLVADNTHPNGEIYADQIYI' A
#
# COMPACT_ATOMS: atom_id res chain seq x y z
N MET A 1 -5.38 -6.62 3.24
CA MET A 1 -6.84 -6.48 3.35
C MET A 1 -7.30 -6.82 4.76
N ALA A 2 -7.86 -5.84 5.46
CA ALA A 2 -8.29 -5.93 6.85
C ALA A 2 -9.47 -6.90 7.05
N ALA A 3 -9.63 -7.42 8.27
CA ALA A 3 -10.66 -8.41 8.58
C ALA A 3 -12.09 -7.90 8.27
N ASN A 4 -12.36 -6.61 8.49
CA ASN A 4 -13.65 -6.00 8.17
C ASN A 4 -13.90 -5.86 6.66
N GLU A 5 -12.85 -5.65 5.86
CA GLU A 5 -12.95 -5.58 4.40
C GLU A 5 -13.29 -6.97 3.83
N LYS A 6 -12.64 -8.02 4.36
CA LYS A 6 -12.95 -9.41 4.00
C LYS A 6 -14.39 -9.79 4.35
N LYS A 7 -14.89 -9.41 5.53
CA LYS A 7 -16.29 -9.67 5.96
C LYS A 7 -17.33 -9.03 5.04
N ARG A 8 -16.98 -7.90 4.40
CA ARG A 8 -17.88 -7.15 3.51
C ARG A 8 -17.69 -7.50 2.03
N SER A 9 -16.83 -8.48 1.72
CA SER A 9 -16.45 -8.81 0.34
C SER A 9 -16.02 -7.57 -0.47
N ALA A 10 -15.23 -6.69 0.14
CA ALA A 10 -14.75 -5.48 -0.52
C ALA A 10 -13.84 -5.83 -1.71
N LYS A 11 -13.98 -5.09 -2.82
CA LYS A 11 -13.12 -5.21 -4.00
C LYS A 11 -11.91 -4.31 -3.86
N THR A 12 -10.72 -4.82 -4.20
CA THR A 12 -9.51 -4.00 -4.31
C THR A 12 -9.56 -3.18 -5.59
N ILE A 13 -9.59 -1.85 -5.47
CA ILE A 13 -9.66 -0.94 -6.63
C ILE A 13 -8.35 -0.22 -6.93
N VAL A 14 -7.34 -0.30 -6.06
CA VAL A 14 -6.03 0.32 -6.28
C VAL A 14 -4.98 -0.78 -6.48
N SER A 15 -4.19 -0.67 -7.53
CA SER A 15 -3.11 -1.61 -7.85
C SER A 15 -1.82 -0.85 -8.12
N LEU A 16 -0.72 -1.30 -7.52
CA LEU A 16 0.62 -0.84 -7.84
C LEU A 16 1.12 -1.58 -9.09
N ILE A 17 1.65 -0.85 -10.08
CA ILE A 17 2.24 -1.46 -11.29
C ILE A 17 3.76 -1.48 -11.22
N ASP A 18 4.34 -0.36 -10.81
CA ASP A 18 5.77 -0.13 -10.69
C ASP A 18 6.02 0.83 -9.53
N THR A 19 7.25 1.30 -9.36
CA THR A 19 7.65 2.16 -8.23
C THR A 19 7.04 3.57 -8.28
N ASN A 20 6.49 4.00 -9.42
CA ASN A 20 6.05 5.38 -9.62
C ASN A 20 4.64 5.51 -10.21
N SER A 21 3.94 4.40 -10.48
CA SER A 21 2.58 4.43 -11.00
C SER A 21 1.63 3.45 -10.33
N ILE A 22 0.40 3.92 -10.15
CA ILE A 22 -0.74 3.14 -9.69
C ILE A 22 -1.82 3.11 -10.76
N ILE A 23 -2.66 2.08 -10.72
CA ILE A 23 -3.93 2.03 -11.42
C ILE A 23 -5.07 2.06 -10.41
N LEU A 24 -6.05 2.92 -10.68
CA LEU A 24 -7.38 2.85 -10.13
C LEU A 24 -8.27 2.05 -11.08
N ASN A 25 -8.69 0.87 -10.66
CA ASN A 25 -9.61 0.00 -11.39
C ASN A 25 -11.05 0.34 -11.01
N HIS A 26 -11.92 0.51 -12.00
CA HIS A 26 -13.35 0.61 -11.72
C HIS A 26 -13.86 -0.74 -11.17
N PRO A 27 -14.69 -0.75 -10.11
CA PRO A 27 -15.06 -1.98 -9.42
C PRO A 27 -15.92 -2.95 -10.26
N GLU A 28 -16.60 -2.44 -11.28
CA GLU A 28 -17.53 -3.20 -12.15
C GLU A 28 -17.16 -3.16 -13.64
N ASP A 29 -16.15 -2.39 -14.02
CA ASP A 29 -15.78 -2.18 -15.44
C ASP A 29 -14.27 -2.29 -15.58
N GLU A 30 -13.81 -3.47 -15.99
CA GLU A 30 -12.38 -3.74 -16.06
C GLU A 30 -11.66 -2.94 -17.15
N GLU A 31 -12.37 -2.38 -18.13
CA GLU A 31 -11.78 -1.54 -19.18
C GLU A 31 -11.60 -0.09 -18.71
N ASN A 32 -12.40 0.35 -17.72
CA ASN A 32 -12.30 1.68 -17.15
C ASN A 32 -11.25 1.74 -16.04
N ARG A 33 -10.00 1.93 -16.47
CA ARG A 33 -8.84 2.08 -15.60
C ARG A 33 -8.23 3.46 -15.73
N LYS A 34 -7.83 4.04 -14.60
CA LYS A 34 -7.08 5.30 -14.58
C LYS A 34 -5.68 5.07 -14.06
N ARG A 35 -4.68 5.42 -14.86
CA ARG A 35 -3.27 5.40 -14.45
C ARG A 35 -2.88 6.76 -13.86
N PHE A 36 -2.22 6.72 -12.72
CA PHE A 36 -1.62 7.89 -12.08
C PHE A 36 -0.13 7.65 -11.93
N ILE A 37 0.66 8.69 -12.17
CA ILE A 37 2.12 8.67 -12.05
C ILE A 37 2.51 9.72 -11.03
N TYR A 38 3.39 9.34 -10.10
CA TYR A 38 3.86 10.18 -9.01
C TYR A 38 5.38 10.10 -8.93
N ASP A 39 6.01 11.12 -8.36
CA ASP A 39 7.43 11.06 -8.05
C ASP A 39 7.73 10.00 -6.97
N ARG A 40 6.76 9.74 -6.08
CA ARG A 40 6.85 8.76 -4.99
C ARG A 40 5.50 8.11 -4.71
N ILE A 41 5.52 6.82 -4.37
CA ILE A 41 4.35 6.06 -3.91
C ILE A 41 4.69 5.37 -2.59
N PHE A 42 3.77 5.48 -1.64
CA PHE A 42 3.82 4.75 -0.38
C PHE A 42 2.75 3.66 -0.40
N TRP A 43 3.15 2.40 -0.20
CA TRP A 43 2.24 1.26 -0.20
C TRP A 43 2.07 0.72 1.21
N SER A 44 0.83 0.38 1.58
CA SER A 44 0.42 0.07 2.95
C SER A 44 1.03 -1.18 3.57
N HIS A 45 1.83 -1.94 2.82
CA HIS A 45 2.49 -3.17 3.27
C HIS A 45 3.99 -3.20 2.97
N ASP A 46 4.59 -2.07 2.59
CA ASP A 46 6.01 -1.97 2.22
C ASP A 46 6.82 -1.17 3.23
N GLY A 47 8.12 -1.52 3.33
CA GLY A 47 9.10 -0.73 4.07
C GLY A 47 9.12 -0.96 5.58
N PHE A 48 8.25 -1.81 6.14
CA PHE A 48 8.23 -2.09 7.57
C PHE A 48 8.28 -3.58 7.88
N THR A 49 8.80 -3.89 9.07
CA THR A 49 8.81 -5.23 9.67
C THR A 49 8.28 -5.17 11.10
N GLU A 50 7.92 -6.31 11.67
CA GLU A 50 7.43 -6.39 13.05
C GLU A 50 8.61 -6.72 13.98
N ALA A 51 8.89 -5.81 14.92
CA ALA A 51 9.86 -6.04 15.97
C ALA A 51 9.33 -7.04 17.01
N GLN A 52 10.21 -7.61 17.83
CA GLN A 52 9.84 -8.63 18.85
C GLN A 52 8.79 -8.15 19.87
N ASN A 53 8.64 -6.84 20.05
CA ASN A 53 7.65 -6.22 20.93
C ASN A 53 6.31 -5.91 20.22
N GLY A 54 6.13 -6.35 18.97
CA GLY A 54 4.92 -6.13 18.17
C GLY A 54 4.81 -4.74 17.55
N LEU A 55 5.85 -3.90 17.64
CA LEU A 55 5.87 -2.61 16.96
C LEU A 55 6.29 -2.79 15.50
N LEU A 56 5.64 -2.03 14.62
CA LEU A 56 6.09 -1.89 13.23
C LEU A 56 7.29 -0.94 13.21
N VAL A 57 8.41 -1.41 12.67
CA VAL A 57 9.66 -0.66 12.55
C VAL A 57 10.15 -0.68 11.10
N ALA A 58 11.01 0.26 10.76
CA ALA A 58 11.69 0.30 9.47
C ALA A 58 12.33 -1.04 9.11
N ASP A 59 12.03 -1.56 7.92
CA ASP A 59 12.73 -2.72 7.36
C ASP A 59 13.99 -2.26 6.61
N ASN A 60 15.14 -2.33 7.27
CA ASN A 60 16.44 -1.93 6.71
C ASN A 60 16.89 -2.77 5.51
N THR A 61 16.21 -3.88 5.20
CA THR A 61 16.48 -4.71 4.02
C THR A 61 15.60 -4.35 2.83
N HIS A 62 14.55 -3.55 3.05
CA HIS A 62 13.64 -3.08 2.02
C HIS A 62 14.10 -1.72 1.48
N PRO A 63 14.03 -1.47 0.15
CA PRO A 63 14.34 -0.16 -0.42
C PRO A 63 13.51 0.99 0.17
N ASN A 64 12.31 0.67 0.68
CA ASN A 64 11.40 1.62 1.33
C ASN A 64 11.53 1.63 2.86
N GLY A 65 12.55 0.98 3.43
CA GLY A 65 12.77 0.85 4.88
C GLY A 65 12.80 2.18 5.61
N GLU A 66 13.47 3.17 5.04
CA GLU A 66 13.63 4.51 5.62
C GLU A 66 12.39 5.41 5.43
N ILE A 67 11.38 4.96 4.67
CA ILE A 67 10.23 5.76 4.25
C ILE A 67 8.89 5.03 4.43
N TYR A 68 8.84 4.05 5.33
CA TYR A 68 7.61 3.34 5.65
C TYR A 68 6.57 4.27 6.28
N ALA A 69 5.31 3.91 6.11
CA ALA A 69 4.21 4.67 6.71
C ALA A 69 4.16 4.38 8.22
N ASP A 70 4.94 5.13 9.00
CA ASP A 70 4.79 5.16 10.45
C ASP A 70 3.68 6.12 10.89
N GLN A 71 3.20 5.92 12.12
CA GLN A 71 2.24 6.82 12.76
C GLN A 71 2.97 7.95 13.51
N ILE A 72 4.10 8.46 13.02
CA ILE A 72 4.76 9.58 13.70
C ILE A 72 3.79 10.77 13.67
N TYR A 73 3.34 11.14 14.88
CA TYR A 73 2.38 12.19 15.17
C TYR A 73 2.63 13.44 14.32
N ILE A 74 1.63 13.85 13.54
CA ILE A 74 1.47 15.23 13.04
C ILE A 74 1.02 16.10 14.21
#